data_AF-A0AAU7N4A7-F1
#
_entry.id   AF-A0AAU7N4A7-F1
#
_cell.length_a   1.000
_cell.length_b   1.000
_cell.length_c   1.000
_cell.angle_alpha   90.00
_cell.angle_beta   90.00
_cell.angle_gamma   90.00
#
_symmetry.space_group_name_H-M   'P 1'
#
loop_
_entity.id
_entity.type
_entity.pdbx_description
1 polymer ?
#
loop_
_entity_poly.entity_id
_entity_poly.type
_entity_poly.pdbx_seq_one_letter_code
_entity_poly.pdbx_strand_id
1 'polypeptide(L)' 'MKKKRYEGILEEVPRYEIYLNVNKLQKGKYKLKIMNKNHVIKSTHFSKE' A
#
# COMPACT_ATOMS: atom_id res chain seq x y z
N MET A 1 5.72 0.10 21.90
CA MET A 1 4.97 0.97 20.96
C MET A 1 4.46 0.13 19.79
N LYS A 2 3.15 0.08 19.53
CA LYS A 2 2.59 -0.60 18.34
C LYS A 2 3.03 0.19 17.10
N LYS A 3 3.70 -0.46 16.14
CA LYS A 3 4.05 0.18 14.85
C LYS A 3 2.74 0.61 14.17
N LYS A 4 2.58 1.91 13.90
CA LYS A 4 1.45 2.40 13.11
C LYS A 4 1.52 1.73 11.74
N ARG A 5 0.50 0.92 11.42
CA ARG A 5 0.30 0.37 10.08
C ARG A 5 -0.59 1.34 9.32
N TYR A 6 -0.08 1.87 8.22
CA TYR A 6 -0.88 2.65 7.27
C TYR A 6 -1.47 1.64 6.29
N GLU A 7 -2.60 1.05 6.68
CA GLU A 7 -3.38 0.11 5.87
C GLU A 7 -4.71 0.76 5.49
N GLY A 8 -5.14 0.51 4.25
CA GLY A 8 -6.46 0.89 3.75
C GLY A 8 -7.12 -0.37 3.22
N ILE A 9 -8.41 -0.56 3.57
CA ILE A 9 -9.23 -1.61 2.98
C ILE A 9 -9.90 -0.99 1.77
N LEU A 10 -9.68 -1.58 0.59
CA LEU A 10 -10.43 -1.21 -0.61
C LEU A 10 -11.80 -1.89 -0.53
N GLU A 11 -12.86 -1.11 -0.73
CA GLU A 11 -14.19 -1.66 -1.04
C GLU A 11 -14.16 -2.33 -2.43
N GLU A 12 -15.29 -2.90 -2.87
CA GLU A 12 -15.37 -3.58 -4.16
C GLU A 12 -14.95 -2.64 -5.30
N VAL A 13 -13.83 -2.96 -5.95
CA VAL A 13 -13.28 -2.15 -7.05
C VAL A 13 -13.79 -2.76 -8.37
N PRO A 14 -14.67 -2.08 -9.11
CA PRO A 14 -15.29 -2.64 -10.32
C PRO A 14 -14.36 -2.67 -11.55
N ARG A 15 -13.11 -2.18 -11.42
CA ARG A 15 -12.13 -2.09 -12.52
C ARG A 15 -10.76 -2.61 -12.11
N TYR A 16 -10.01 -3.11 -13.08
CA TYR A 16 -8.75 -3.84 -12.90
C TYR A 16 -7.54 -2.98 -12.46
N GLU A 17 -7.71 -1.70 -12.11
CA GLU A 17 -6.64 -0.76 -11.81
C GLU A 17 -6.83 -0.09 -10.45
N ILE A 18 -5.73 0.06 -9.70
CA ILE A 18 -5.69 0.68 -8.37
C ILE A 18 -4.65 1.80 -8.38
N TYR A 19 -5.07 3.02 -8.04
CA TYR A 19 -4.19 4.17 -7.87
C TYR A 19 -3.94 4.43 -6.38
N LEU A 20 -2.67 4.44 -5.96
CA LEU A 20 -2.27 4.81 -4.60
C LEU A 20 -1.68 6.22 -4.60
N ASN A 21 -2.40 7.19 -4.04
CA ASN A 21 -1.87 8.54 -3.84
C ASN A 21 -0.90 8.57 -2.65
N VAL A 22 0.37 8.91 -2.92
CA VAL A 22 1.44 8.92 -1.92
C VAL A 22 1.85 10.33 -1.47
N ASN A 23 1.08 11.37 -1.80
CA ASN A 23 1.45 12.77 -1.57
C ASN A 23 1.72 13.10 -0.09
N LYS A 24 1.05 12.41 0.83
CA LYS A 24 1.20 12.59 2.28
C LYS A 24 2.29 11.72 2.91
N LEU A 25 2.93 10.84 2.12
CA LEU A 25 4.08 10.08 2.62
C LEU A 25 5.30 10.99 2.75
N GLN A 26 6.12 10.71 3.77
CA GLN A 26 7.44 11.34 3.89
C GLN A 26 8.34 10.90 2.73
N LYS A 27 9.41 11.65 2.48
CA LYS A 27 10.44 11.23 1.52
C LYS A 27 11.11 9.97 2.05
N GLY A 28 11.34 8.97 1.19
CA GLY A 28 11.98 7.72 1.61
C GLY A 28 11.68 6.52 0.73
N LYS A 29 12.23 5.37 1.14
CA LYS A 29 12.03 4.06 0.50
C LYS A 29 10.90 3.31 1.18
N TYR A 30 9.94 2.84 0.39
CA TYR A 30 8.74 2.16 0.86
C TYR A 30 8.67 0.74 0.28
N LYS A 31 8.04 -0.16 1.04
CA LYS A 31 7.63 -1.48 0.58
C LYS A 31 6.12 -1.54 0.52
N LEU A 32 5.56 -1.55 -0.69
CA LEU A 32 4.14 -1.78 -0.91
C LEU A 32 3.86 -3.29 -0.88
N LYS A 33 2.84 -3.70 -0.13
CA LYS A 33 2.35 -5.08 -0.07
C LYS A 33 0.90 -5.11 -0.51
N ILE A 34 0.60 -5.94 -1.51
CA ILE A 34 -0.77 -6.22 -1.94
C ILE A 34 -1.23 -7.44 -1.17
N MET A 35 -2.33 -7.30 -0.44
CA MET A 35 -2.89 -8.30 0.47
C MET A 35 -4.17 -8.89 -0.12
N ASN A 36 -4.36 -10.20 0.01
CA ASN A 36 -5.65 -10.87 -0.19
C ASN A 36 -5.99 -11.63 1.10
N LYS A 37 -7.13 -11.29 1.72
CA LYS A 37 -7.43 -11.67 3.11
C LYS A 37 -6.27 -11.27 4.02
N ASN A 38 -5.62 -12.24 4.68
CA ASN A 38 -4.50 -12.01 5.59
C ASN A 38 -3.12 -12.37 4.98
N HIS A 39 -3.05 -12.60 3.68
CA HIS A 39 -1.81 -13.05 3.00
C HIS A 39 -1.30 -12.01 2.00
N VAL A 40 0.03 -11.83 1.96
CA VAL A 40 0.70 -11.01 0.94
C VAL A 40 0.76 -11.80 -0.36
N ILE A 41 0.12 -11.32 -1.42
CA ILE A 41 0.18 -11.97 -2.75
C ILE A 41 1.25 -11.35 -3.65
N LYS A 42 1.60 -10.09 -3.41
CA LYS A 42 2.67 -9.38 -4.14
C LYS A 42 3.29 -8.32 -3.26
N SER A 43 4.58 -8.04 -3.48
CA SER A 43 5.23 -6.87 -2.92
C SER A 43 6.15 -6.21 -3.92
N THR A 44 6.30 -4.89 -3.81
CA THR A 44 7.22 -4.08 -4.61
C THR A 44 7.84 -2.99 -3.75
N HIS A 45 8.97 -2.46 -4.19
CA HIS A 45 9.64 -1.33 -3.54
C HIS A 45 9.53 -0.10 -4.43
N PHE A 46 9.34 1.06 -3.81
CA PHE A 46 9.36 2.34 -4.51
C PHE A 46 10.00 3.41 -3.63
N SER A 47 10.52 4.45 -4.27
CA SER A 47 11.05 5.63 -3.60
C SER A 47 10.11 6.81 -3.81
N LYS A 48 9.82 7.53 -2.73
CA LYS A 48 9.22 8.86 -2.81
C LYS A 48 10.32 9.89 -2.60
N GLU A 49 10.58 10.66 -3.63
CA GLU A 49 11.51 11.79 -3.61
C GLU A 49 10.92 13.03 -2.94
#